data_AF-A0A928SRL1-F1
#
_entry.id   AF-A0A928SRL1-F1
#
_cell.length_a   1.000
_cell.length_b   1.000
_cell.length_c   1.000
_cell.angle_alpha   90.00
_cell.angle_beta   90.00
_cell.angle_gamma   90.00
#
_symmetry.space_group_name_H-M   'P 1'
#
loop_
_entity.id
_entity.type
_entity.pdbx_description
1 polymer ?
#
loop_
_entity_poly.entity_id
_entity_poly.type
_entity_poly.pdbx_seq_one_letter_code
_entity_poly.pdbx_strand_id
1 'polypeptide(L)'
;MKPGLIRLLPFALTLVACGARESEAEYPPSDVLVEEADAEDAMNSEPARPAPPAGSLWRDEVHATVEAGLGWFLQRVEVEPSLEAGRFRGFRVVQLKPPDFWQGVDLRPGDVVLSVNGMPIERETQAYAAFQSLKNANELRVRYLRAGRERDLVYRIVDPPPEPEAKVRADDTVARNAKR
;
A
#
# COMPACT_ATOMS: atom_id res chain seq x y z
N MET A 1 -39.37 -11.31 54.11
CA MET A 1 -39.89 -10.13 54.84
C MET A 1 -38.82 -9.03 54.86
N LYS A 2 -39.19 -7.82 54.45
CA LYS A 2 -38.46 -6.53 54.67
C LYS A 2 -38.59 -6.09 56.16
N PRO A 3 -38.09 -4.93 56.66
CA PRO A 3 -37.15 -3.92 56.11
C PRO A 3 -36.14 -3.33 57.13
N GLY A 4 -35.18 -2.54 56.63
CA GLY A 4 -34.59 -1.37 57.31
C GLY A 4 -33.95 -0.48 56.24
N LEU A 5 -34.59 0.58 55.73
CA LEU A 5 -34.80 1.92 56.30
C LEU A 5 -33.48 2.69 56.51
N ILE A 6 -33.06 3.47 55.50
CA ILE A 6 -32.46 4.80 55.69
C ILE A 6 -32.99 5.68 54.57
N ARG A 7 -33.53 6.83 54.98
CA ARG A 7 -34.23 7.85 54.22
C ARG A 7 -33.37 9.10 54.32
N LEU A 8 -33.02 9.73 53.20
CA LEU A 8 -32.67 11.15 53.19
C LEU A 8 -32.96 11.72 51.79
N LEU A 9 -33.84 12.72 51.83
CA LEU A 9 -34.45 13.47 50.73
C LEU A 9 -33.53 14.68 50.35
N PRO A 10 -33.88 15.53 49.36
CA PRO A 10 -32.96 16.11 48.40
C PRO A 10 -32.60 17.57 48.73
N PHE A 11 -31.66 18.14 47.98
CA PHE A 11 -31.48 19.59 47.93
C PHE A 11 -31.43 20.05 46.47
N ALA A 12 -32.49 20.72 46.06
CA ALA A 12 -32.52 21.61 44.90
C ALA A 12 -31.97 22.97 45.33
N LEU A 13 -31.16 23.60 44.48
CA LEU A 13 -30.88 25.03 44.59
C LEU A 13 -30.75 25.65 43.20
N THR A 14 -31.56 26.68 42.98
CA THR A 14 -31.74 27.47 41.76
C THR A 14 -31.18 28.89 41.92
N LEU A 15 -30.87 29.52 40.77
CA LEU A 15 -30.77 30.98 40.47
C LEU A 15 -29.52 31.71 41.02
N VAL A 16 -28.94 32.76 40.41
CA VAL A 16 -28.87 33.38 39.06
C VAL A 16 -27.96 34.63 39.23
N ALA A 17 -27.47 35.20 38.11
CA ALA A 17 -26.96 36.58 37.94
C ALA A 17 -25.59 36.93 38.56
N CYS A 18 -24.78 37.85 38.05
CA CYS A 18 -24.60 38.57 36.77
C CYS A 18 -23.25 39.28 36.92
N GLY A 19 -22.46 39.41 35.86
CA GLY A 19 -21.23 40.20 35.91
C GLY A 19 -20.60 40.31 34.53
N ALA A 20 -20.86 41.42 33.86
CA ALA A 20 -20.39 41.79 32.53
C ALA A 20 -19.04 42.54 32.56
N ARG A 21 -18.53 42.79 31.34
CA ARG A 21 -17.39 43.65 30.88
C ARG A 21 -16.06 42.92 30.70
N GLU A 22 -15.35 43.08 29.58
CA GLU A 22 -15.27 44.14 28.55
C GLU A 22 -14.72 43.51 27.25
N SER A 23 -15.23 43.89 26.06
CA SER A 23 -14.59 44.83 25.10
C SER A 23 -13.31 44.24 24.45
N GLU A 24 -13.07 44.15 23.15
CA GLU A 24 -13.55 44.79 21.92
C GLU A 24 -12.93 43.95 20.78
N ALA A 25 -13.70 43.50 19.80
CA ALA A 25 -13.18 43.14 18.49
C ALA A 25 -14.36 43.03 17.52
N GLU A 26 -14.77 44.19 17.04
CA GLU A 26 -15.61 44.36 15.86
C GLU A 26 -15.14 43.40 14.74
N TYR A 27 -15.96 42.39 14.43
CA TYR A 27 -15.77 41.56 13.25
C TYR A 27 -16.67 42.13 12.14
N PRO A 28 -16.12 42.61 11.02
CA PRO A 28 -16.95 43.08 9.92
C PRO A 28 -17.77 41.92 9.31
N PRO A 29 -18.91 42.26 8.67
CA PRO A 29 -19.95 41.30 8.32
C PRO A 29 -19.52 40.28 7.27
N SER A 30 -20.12 39.10 7.41
CA SER A 30 -20.12 37.99 6.48
C SER A 30 -20.59 38.43 5.10
N ASP A 31 -19.68 38.59 4.14
CA ASP A 31 -19.97 38.61 2.71
C ASP A 31 -18.65 38.51 1.94
N VAL A 32 -18.20 37.30 1.57
CA VAL A 32 -17.64 37.01 0.24
C VAL A 32 -17.28 35.53 0.10
N LEU A 33 -18.00 34.88 -0.82
CA LEU A 33 -17.55 33.85 -1.77
C LEU A 33 -17.13 32.48 -1.21
N VAL A 34 -18.11 31.58 -1.24
CA VAL A 34 -17.91 30.13 -1.36
C VAL A 34 -17.60 29.84 -2.84
N GLU A 35 -16.33 29.83 -3.22
CA GLU A 35 -15.75 29.44 -4.53
C GLU A 35 -14.24 29.29 -4.24
N GLU A 36 -13.49 28.20 -4.45
CA GLU A 36 -13.66 26.97 -5.22
C GLU A 36 -13.00 25.82 -4.43
N ALA A 37 -13.80 24.91 -3.88
CA ALA A 37 -13.35 23.55 -3.68
C ALA A 37 -13.61 22.85 -5.02
N ASP A 38 -12.55 22.55 -5.78
CA ASP A 38 -12.48 21.56 -6.88
C ASP A 38 -11.47 22.00 -7.97
N ALA A 39 -10.16 22.03 -7.68
CA ALA A 39 -9.15 22.19 -8.76
C ALA A 39 -7.71 21.73 -8.47
N GLU A 40 -7.35 21.28 -7.25
CA GLU A 40 -5.95 20.95 -6.96
C GLU A 40 -5.60 19.45 -6.99
N ASP A 41 -6.59 18.55 -6.93
CA ASP A 41 -6.36 17.10 -6.91
C ASP A 41 -6.18 16.48 -8.32
N ALA A 42 -6.40 17.26 -9.38
CA ALA A 42 -6.28 16.79 -10.76
C ALA A 42 -4.89 17.02 -11.39
N MET A 43 -3.97 17.73 -10.71
CA MET A 43 -2.72 18.20 -11.34
C MET A 43 -1.47 17.37 -11.02
N ASN A 44 -1.56 16.33 -10.17
CA ASN A 44 -0.46 15.38 -9.95
C ASN A 44 -0.83 13.97 -10.42
N SER A 45 -1.33 13.87 -11.64
CA SER A 45 -1.28 12.60 -12.37
C SER A 45 0.17 12.41 -12.83
N GLU A 46 1.02 11.90 -11.93
CA GLU A 46 2.31 11.33 -12.30
C GLU A 46 2.06 10.42 -13.51
N PRO A 47 2.80 10.55 -14.63
CA PRO A 47 2.47 9.83 -15.85
C PRO A 47 2.38 8.34 -15.52
N ALA A 48 1.16 7.81 -15.59
CA ALA A 48 0.87 6.45 -15.16
C ALA A 48 1.67 5.50 -16.04
N ARG A 49 2.80 5.01 -15.50
CA ARG A 49 3.62 4.01 -16.14
C ARG A 49 2.69 2.84 -16.54
N PRO A 50 2.80 2.31 -17.77
CA PRO A 50 1.97 1.19 -18.16
C PRO A 50 2.20 0.00 -17.21
N ALA A 51 1.13 -0.72 -16.89
CA ALA A 51 1.21 -1.97 -16.14
C ALA A 51 2.11 -2.99 -16.88
N PRO A 52 2.80 -3.89 -16.16
CA PRO A 52 3.61 -4.93 -16.80
C PRO A 52 2.72 -5.85 -17.66
N PRO A 53 3.28 -6.46 -18.72
CA PRO A 53 2.57 -7.48 -19.48
C PRO A 53 2.04 -8.59 -18.57
N ALA A 54 0.91 -9.19 -18.93
CA ALA A 54 0.32 -10.28 -18.15
C ALA A 54 1.35 -11.38 -17.83
N GLY A 55 1.43 -11.79 -16.57
CA GLY A 55 2.42 -12.78 -16.11
C GLY A 55 3.86 -12.23 -16.07
N SER A 56 4.03 -10.92 -15.95
CA SER A 56 5.34 -10.27 -15.79
C SER A 56 5.35 -9.26 -14.63
N LEU A 57 6.54 -8.94 -14.13
CA LEU A 57 6.84 -7.91 -13.15
C LEU A 57 7.93 -7.00 -13.71
N TRP A 58 7.90 -5.71 -13.38
CA TRP A 58 8.97 -4.80 -13.77
C TRP A 58 10.23 -5.05 -12.95
N ARG A 59 11.39 -5.07 -13.62
CA ARG A 59 12.69 -5.34 -12.98
C ARG A 59 13.03 -4.33 -11.92
N ASP A 60 12.80 -3.06 -12.21
CA ASP A 60 13.11 -1.96 -11.30
C ASP A 60 12.20 -1.98 -10.06
N GLU A 61 10.93 -2.36 -10.19
CA GLU A 61 10.04 -2.57 -9.03
C GLU A 61 10.49 -3.74 -8.13
N VAL A 62 10.90 -4.86 -8.74
CA VAL A 62 11.48 -5.98 -7.99
C VAL A 62 12.77 -5.53 -7.29
N HIS A 63 13.64 -4.81 -7.99
CA HIS A 63 14.89 -4.29 -7.42
C HIS A 63 14.61 -3.35 -6.25
N ALA A 64 13.74 -2.36 -6.43
CA ALA A 64 13.36 -1.40 -5.41
C ALA A 64 12.76 -2.10 -4.18
N THR A 65 11.94 -3.12 -4.38
CA THR A 65 11.38 -3.94 -3.29
C THR A 65 12.49 -4.67 -2.52
N VAL A 66 13.44 -5.30 -3.22
CA VAL A 66 14.52 -6.04 -2.55
C VAL A 66 15.51 -5.10 -1.85
N GLU A 67 15.76 -3.92 -2.42
CA GLU A 67 16.60 -2.87 -1.82
C GLU A 67 15.97 -2.25 -0.58
N ALA A 68 14.66 -2.02 -0.58
CA ALA A 68 13.91 -1.61 0.62
C ALA A 68 13.96 -2.68 1.73
N GLY A 69 14.19 -3.94 1.36
CA GLY A 69 14.54 -5.02 2.26
C GLY A 69 13.35 -5.88 2.70
N LEU A 70 13.67 -7.05 3.26
CA LEU A 70 12.67 -8.06 3.64
C LEU A 70 11.68 -7.53 4.68
N GLY A 71 12.14 -6.76 5.66
CA GLY A 71 11.26 -6.17 6.68
C GLY A 71 10.21 -5.22 6.10
N TRP A 72 10.61 -4.38 5.13
CA TRP A 72 9.69 -3.50 4.41
C TRP A 72 8.68 -4.28 3.56
N PHE A 73 9.13 -5.36 2.91
CA PHE A 73 8.24 -6.25 2.17
C PHE A 73 7.22 -6.95 3.10
N LEU A 74 7.66 -7.43 4.26
CA LEU A 74 6.79 -8.10 5.24
C LEU A 74 5.74 -7.18 5.88
N GLN A 75 5.86 -5.86 5.76
CA GLN A 75 4.78 -4.94 6.13
C GLN A 75 3.60 -4.98 5.14
N ARG A 76 3.80 -5.55 3.95
CA ARG A 76 2.82 -5.60 2.84
C ARG A 76 2.09 -6.94 2.71
N VAL A 77 2.58 -7.96 3.39
CA VAL A 77 1.94 -9.28 3.44
C VAL A 77 1.89 -9.75 4.88
N GLU A 78 0.69 -10.13 5.31
CA GLU A 78 0.50 -10.79 6.59
C GLU A 78 0.48 -12.30 6.35
N VAL A 79 1.34 -13.01 7.07
CA VAL A 79 1.46 -14.47 6.97
C VAL A 79 1.46 -15.13 8.34
N GLU A 80 0.97 -16.37 8.36
CA GLU A 80 1.02 -17.24 9.54
C GLU A 80 1.63 -18.60 9.18
N PRO A 81 2.37 -19.26 10.10
CA PRO A 81 2.83 -20.62 9.88
C PRO A 81 1.64 -21.59 9.68
N SER A 82 1.67 -22.35 8.60
CA SER A 82 0.73 -23.45 8.36
C SER A 82 1.40 -24.77 8.73
N LEU A 83 0.76 -25.52 9.62
CA LEU A 83 1.22 -26.86 10.03
C LEU A 83 0.31 -27.94 9.43
N GLU A 84 0.90 -29.05 9.03
CA GLU A 84 0.20 -30.26 8.60
C GLU A 84 0.75 -31.44 9.41
N ALA A 85 -0.11 -32.15 10.15
CA ALA A 85 0.27 -33.24 11.05
C ALA A 85 1.44 -32.87 12.00
N GLY A 86 1.44 -31.64 12.53
CA GLY A 86 2.48 -31.14 13.44
C GLY A 86 3.80 -30.76 12.77
N ARG A 87 3.88 -30.80 11.43
CA ARG A 87 5.07 -30.39 10.68
C ARG A 87 4.81 -29.08 9.95
N PHE A 88 5.84 -28.24 9.88
CA PHE A 88 5.76 -27.01 9.09
C PHE A 88 5.53 -27.35 7.62
N ARG A 89 4.49 -26.75 7.04
CA ARG A 89 4.12 -26.95 5.63
C ARG A 89 4.49 -25.73 4.79
N GLY A 90 4.33 -24.53 5.33
CA GLY A 90 4.54 -23.28 4.61
C GLY A 90 3.95 -22.09 5.35
N PHE A 91 3.91 -20.93 4.69
CA PHE A 91 3.30 -19.71 5.23
C PHE A 91 1.95 -19.45 4.57
N ARG A 92 0.88 -19.44 5.37
CA ARG A 92 -0.45 -19.06 4.91
C ARG A 92 -0.53 -17.55 4.77
N VAL A 93 -0.96 -17.07 3.61
CA VAL A 93 -1.29 -15.66 3.37
C VAL A 93 -2.59 -15.35 4.10
N VAL A 94 -2.52 -14.44 5.07
CA VAL A 94 -3.67 -13.91 5.79
C VAL A 94 -4.22 -12.67 5.08
N GLN A 95 -3.33 -11.75 4.73
CA GLN A 95 -3.71 -10.47 4.12
C GLN A 95 -2.62 -9.96 3.17
N LEU A 96 -3.04 -9.24 2.12
CA LEU A 96 -2.20 -8.55 1.15
C LEU A 96 -2.58 -7.06 1.19
N LYS A 97 -1.61 -6.18 1.52
CA LYS A 97 -1.86 -4.73 1.70
C LYS A 97 -0.63 -3.88 1.31
N PRO A 98 -0.83 -2.63 0.83
CA PRO A 98 -2.08 -2.13 0.26
C PRO A 98 -2.41 -2.89 -1.05
N PRO A 99 -3.68 -2.93 -1.48
CA PRO A 99 -4.08 -3.66 -2.70
C PRO A 99 -3.28 -3.27 -3.94
N ASP A 100 -2.89 -2.00 -4.06
CA ASP A 100 -2.17 -1.48 -5.22
C ASP A 100 -0.79 -2.11 -5.41
N PHE A 101 -0.11 -2.45 -4.31
CA PHE A 101 1.17 -3.16 -4.37
C PHE A 101 1.05 -4.58 -4.95
N TRP A 102 -0.13 -5.19 -4.87
CA TRP A 102 -0.38 -6.56 -5.30
C TRP A 102 -1.11 -6.62 -6.65
N GLN A 103 -1.29 -5.49 -7.34
CA GLN A 103 -1.91 -5.47 -8.66
C GLN A 103 -1.11 -6.34 -9.65
N GLY A 104 -1.81 -7.12 -10.46
CA GLY A 104 -1.19 -8.08 -11.39
C GLY A 104 -0.65 -9.36 -10.76
N VAL A 105 -0.65 -9.49 -9.42
CA VAL A 105 -0.22 -10.70 -8.70
C VAL A 105 -1.43 -11.54 -8.29
N ASP A 106 -1.47 -12.83 -8.66
CA ASP A 106 -2.53 -13.79 -8.33
C ASP A 106 -2.22 -14.59 -7.07
N LEU A 107 -1.60 -13.94 -6.08
CA LEU A 107 -1.53 -14.48 -4.71
C LEU A 107 -2.80 -14.04 -3.96
N ARG A 108 -3.36 -14.91 -3.12
CA ARG A 108 -4.65 -14.66 -2.46
C ARG A 108 -4.60 -15.04 -0.99
N PRO A 109 -5.40 -14.39 -0.12
CA PRO A 109 -5.66 -14.88 1.21
C PRO A 109 -6.08 -16.36 1.19
N GLY A 110 -5.50 -17.15 2.08
CA GLY A 110 -5.69 -18.60 2.18
C GLY A 110 -4.67 -19.44 1.40
N ASP A 111 -3.87 -18.85 0.51
CA ASP A 111 -2.75 -19.56 -0.12
C ASP A 111 -1.69 -19.93 0.91
N VAL A 112 -1.10 -21.11 0.79
CA VAL A 112 0.05 -21.52 1.63
C VAL A 112 1.30 -21.57 0.77
N VAL A 113 2.19 -20.59 0.93
CA VAL A 113 3.47 -20.52 0.21
C VAL A 113 4.42 -21.57 0.77
N LEU A 114 4.96 -22.40 -0.12
CA LEU A 114 5.85 -23.51 0.21
C LEU A 114 7.32 -23.15 -0.09
N SER A 115 7.56 -22.49 -1.24
CA SER A 115 8.90 -22.08 -1.67
C SER A 115 8.85 -20.94 -2.67
N VAL A 116 9.98 -20.24 -2.81
CA VAL A 116 10.18 -19.15 -3.77
C VAL A 116 11.43 -19.46 -4.58
N ASN A 117 11.31 -19.48 -5.91
CA ASN A 117 12.38 -19.86 -6.84
C ASN A 117 13.07 -21.19 -6.48
N GLY A 118 12.29 -22.15 -5.97
CA GLY A 118 12.79 -23.45 -5.52
C GLY A 118 13.53 -23.42 -4.18
N MET A 119 13.72 -22.24 -3.57
CA MET A 119 14.35 -22.08 -2.27
C MET A 119 13.33 -22.26 -1.15
N PRO A 120 13.66 -23.01 -0.07
CA PRO A 120 12.80 -23.10 1.10
C PRO A 120 12.68 -21.73 1.78
N ILE A 121 11.62 -21.53 2.54
CA ILE A 121 11.37 -20.27 3.26
C ILE A 121 11.07 -20.49 4.75
N GLU A 122 11.17 -21.71 5.26
CA GLU A 122 10.79 -22.09 6.63
C GLU A 122 11.55 -21.31 7.70
N ARG A 123 12.84 -21.07 7.49
CA ARG A 123 13.71 -20.35 8.43
C ARG A 123 13.97 -18.94 7.93
N GLU A 124 14.18 -18.01 8.86
CA GLU A 124 14.49 -16.61 8.57
C GLU A 124 15.63 -16.44 7.56
N THR A 125 16.72 -17.19 7.76
CA THR A 125 17.88 -17.17 6.85
C THR A 125 17.56 -17.68 5.44
N GLN A 126 16.65 -18.66 5.33
CA GLN A 126 16.19 -19.19 4.05
C GLN A 126 15.29 -18.19 3.33
N ALA A 127 14.33 -17.61 4.04
CA ALA A 127 13.45 -16.56 3.51
C ALA A 127 14.26 -15.34 3.04
N TYR A 128 15.27 -14.91 3.82
CA TYR A 128 16.16 -13.82 3.43
C TYR A 128 16.99 -14.16 2.19
N ALA A 129 17.54 -15.37 2.10
CA ALA A 129 18.28 -15.82 0.92
C ALA A 129 17.39 -15.87 -0.33
N ALA A 130 16.18 -16.43 -0.21
CA ALA A 130 15.21 -16.46 -1.31
C ALA A 130 14.85 -15.05 -1.77
N PHE A 131 14.59 -14.14 -0.84
CA PHE A 131 14.29 -12.74 -1.13
C PHE A 131 15.43 -12.01 -1.84
N GLN A 132 16.67 -12.12 -1.33
CA GLN A 132 17.84 -11.50 -1.96
C GLN A 132 18.15 -12.07 -3.35
N SER A 133 17.82 -13.34 -3.59
CA SER A 133 18.04 -13.98 -4.90
C SER A 133 17.27 -13.30 -6.04
N LEU A 134 16.16 -12.60 -5.72
CA LEU A 134 15.30 -11.97 -6.71
C LEU A 134 15.96 -10.81 -7.46
N LYS A 135 17.03 -10.19 -6.91
CA LYS A 135 17.77 -9.10 -7.58
C LYS A 135 18.26 -9.51 -8.98
N ASN A 136 18.74 -10.75 -9.09
CA ASN A 136 19.34 -11.26 -10.32
C ASN A 136 18.43 -12.29 -11.02
N ALA A 137 17.19 -12.44 -10.57
CA ALA A 137 16.28 -13.43 -11.12
C ALA A 137 15.62 -12.93 -12.42
N ASN A 138 15.45 -13.85 -13.37
CA ASN A 138 14.67 -13.62 -14.59
C ASN A 138 13.19 -14.00 -14.41
N GLU A 139 12.85 -14.75 -13.36
CA GLU A 139 11.48 -15.10 -13.00
C GLU A 139 11.30 -15.12 -11.49
N LEU A 140 10.07 -14.83 -11.06
CA LEU A 140 9.55 -15.18 -9.75
C LEU A 140 8.63 -16.39 -9.91
N ARG A 141 9.01 -17.50 -9.30
CA ARG A 141 8.20 -18.72 -9.16
C ARG A 141 7.85 -18.93 -7.70
N VAL A 142 6.56 -18.94 -7.39
CA VAL A 142 6.06 -19.24 -6.05
C VAL A 142 5.34 -20.57 -6.10
N ARG A 143 5.85 -21.58 -5.40
CA ARG A 143 5.11 -22.82 -5.18
C ARG A 143 4.20 -22.64 -3.97
N TYR A 144 2.92 -22.95 -4.12
CA TYR A 144 1.92 -22.73 -3.08
C TYR A 144 0.81 -23.78 -3.10
N LEU A 145 0.07 -23.88 -2.00
CA LEU A 145 -1.20 -24.60 -1.95
C LEU A 145 -2.36 -23.63 -2.07
N ARG A 146 -3.36 -23.97 -2.89
CA ARG A 146 -4.68 -23.32 -2.89
C ARG A 146 -5.77 -24.38 -2.84
N ALA A 147 -6.60 -24.33 -1.79
CA ALA A 147 -7.60 -25.35 -1.50
C ALA A 147 -7.00 -26.78 -1.51
N GLY A 148 -5.87 -26.95 -0.82
CA GLY A 148 -5.17 -28.24 -0.67
C GLY A 148 -4.42 -28.76 -1.89
N ARG A 149 -4.45 -28.04 -3.03
CA ARG A 149 -3.74 -28.45 -4.26
C ARG A 149 -2.48 -27.61 -4.46
N GLU A 150 -1.36 -28.27 -4.73
CA GLU A 150 -0.12 -27.62 -5.14
C GLU A 150 -0.27 -26.94 -6.50
N ARG A 151 0.30 -25.74 -6.60
CA ARG A 151 0.28 -24.87 -7.78
C ARG A 151 1.58 -24.07 -7.82
N ASP A 152 1.89 -23.56 -9.01
CA ASP A 152 2.96 -22.60 -9.23
C ASP A 152 2.36 -21.29 -9.76
N LEU A 153 2.75 -20.16 -9.16
CA LEU A 153 2.61 -18.82 -9.74
C LEU A 153 3.94 -18.49 -10.40
N VAL A 154 3.92 -18.02 -11.64
CA VAL A 154 5.12 -17.71 -12.41
C VAL A 154 4.99 -16.32 -13.03
N TYR A 155 5.96 -15.47 -12.74
CA TYR A 155 6.09 -14.14 -13.31
C TYR A 155 7.45 -13.96 -13.94
N ARG A 156 7.51 -13.52 -15.20
CA ARG A 156 8.76 -13.08 -15.82
C ARG A 156 9.15 -11.72 -15.26
N ILE A 157 10.41 -11.52 -14.93
CA ILE A 157 10.90 -10.21 -14.52
C ILE A 157 11.49 -9.57 -15.78
N VAL A 158 10.95 -8.42 -16.20
CA VAL A 158 11.27 -7.77 -17.48
C VAL A 158 11.64 -6.32 -17.26
N ASP A 159 12.50 -5.77 -18.11
CA ASP A 159 12.88 -4.36 -18.03
C ASP A 159 11.70 -3.46 -18.44
N PRO A 160 11.49 -2.33 -17.75
CA PRO A 160 10.47 -1.37 -18.15
C PRO A 160 10.76 -0.82 -19.55
N PRO A 161 9.72 -0.44 -20.32
CA PRO A 161 9.93 0.25 -21.59
C PRO A 161 10.71 1.54 -21.35
N PRO A 162 11.56 1.97 -22.31
CA PRO A 162 12.21 3.28 -22.21
C PRO A 162 11.12 4.35 -22.06
N GLU A 163 11.36 5.32 -21.17
CA GLU A 163 10.45 6.45 -21.02
C GLU A 163 10.16 7.04 -22.41
N PRO A 164 8.89 7.30 -22.74
CA PRO A 164 8.57 7.88 -24.03
C PRO A 164 9.33 9.19 -24.14
N GLU A 165 10.30 9.25 -25.06
CA GLU A 165 11.11 10.44 -25.31
C GLU A 165 10.17 11.64 -25.37
N ALA A 166 10.28 12.53 -24.38
CA ALA A 166 9.45 13.73 -24.32
C ALA A 166 9.57 14.41 -25.68
N LYS A 167 8.46 14.41 -26.44
CA LYS A 167 8.40 14.85 -27.84
C LYS A 167 9.35 16.02 -28.03
N VAL A 168 10.49 15.78 -28.68
CA VAL A 168 11.46 16.82 -29.02
C VAL A 168 10.66 17.89 -29.73
N ARG A 169 10.47 19.05 -29.09
CA ARG A 169 9.70 20.16 -29.63
C ARG A 169 10.28 20.47 -31.00
N ALA A 170 9.53 20.13 -32.04
CA ALA A 170 9.90 20.37 -33.41
C ALA A 170 9.73 21.86 -33.75
N ASP A 171 10.43 22.74 -33.04
CA ASP A 171 10.42 24.19 -33.31
C ASP A 171 11.81 24.76 -33.65
N ASP A 172 12.91 24.02 -33.44
CA ASP A 172 14.27 24.54 -33.66
C ASP A 172 14.85 24.35 -35.08
N THR A 173 14.05 23.91 -36.07
CA THR A 173 14.54 23.72 -37.45
C THR A 173 14.34 24.94 -38.36
N VAL A 174 13.51 25.93 -38.00
CA VAL A 174 13.21 27.06 -38.93
C VAL A 174 14.21 28.23 -38.82
N ALA A 175 14.99 28.36 -37.74
CA ALA A 175 15.85 29.54 -37.54
C ALA A 175 17.21 29.51 -38.27
N ARG A 176 17.62 28.38 -38.88
CA ARG A 176 18.97 28.27 -39.48
C ARG A 176 19.08 28.63 -40.97
N ASN A 177 17.99 28.91 -41.68
CA ASN A 177 18.05 29.13 -43.13
C ASN A 177 17.73 30.57 -43.60
N ALA A 178 17.68 31.55 -42.71
CA ALA A 178 17.40 32.95 -43.06
C ALA A 178 18.64 33.85 -43.20
N LYS A 179 19.83 33.27 -43.38
CA LYS A 179 21.07 34.06 -43.56
C LYS A 179 21.94 33.51 -44.68
N ARG A 180 21.44 33.63 -45.91
CA ARG A 180 22.24 33.63 -47.14
C ARG A 180 21.66 34.63 -48.13
#